data_AF-A0A158AR11-F1
#
_entry.id   AF-A0A158AR11-F1
#
_cell.length_a   1.000
_cell.length_b   1.000
_cell.length_c   1.000
_cell.angle_alpha   90.00
_cell.angle_beta   90.00
_cell.angle_gamma   90.00
#
_symmetry.space_group_name_H-M   'P 1'
#
loop_
_entity.id
_entity.type
_entity.pdbx_description
1 polymer ?
#
loop_
_entity_poly.entity_id
_entity_poly.type
_entity_poly.pdbx_seq_one_letter_code
_entity_poly.pdbx_strand_id
1 'polypeptide(L)'
;MNGIVNRLLGAAVVALFLSGCAMAPSTTSELTYRSRAVTRTEGGLRVSAVVLSAEESAAVYGVPLAKKGMQPVWIEVSNNETLSYFLMSPGLDPNFFPASEAAEAFINSDPSAGKDELDRRFRDLAFQNPIVPGQTRSGFVLTNLNEGAKLVQLDLVASAHARTFSILTVVPGFYADYHVSEVFRREIYPPEKIVNYTDDEAFRVALEALPCCATNKDGTKNGDPLNLVVVGGLDDAFPALVRRGWSPTEQKWSGAIMRMVTSALSGDRYVNAPVSDLYLFGRAQDLALQKARDNIHQRNHLRLWLSPMRYRGKPVWMGQISRDIGTRMTFHSPTFTTHKIDPDVDEARLALAEDMAYSQNLTRIGLVKGVGAATQTAPSENLTTDPYYTDGYRAVLVFDRHPTSLSEIEFFSWKVSARPGSNPPPGARQ
;
A
#
# COMPACT_ATOMS: atom_id res chain seq x y z
N MET A 1 84.03 13.65 -20.43
CA MET A 1 83.88 15.04 -19.99
C MET A 1 82.43 15.45 -20.19
N ASN A 2 81.85 16.00 -19.13
CA ASN A 2 80.42 16.14 -18.90
C ASN A 2 79.70 17.10 -19.87
N GLY A 3 78.42 16.78 -20.08
CA GLY A 3 77.36 17.78 -20.17
C GLY A 3 76.99 18.23 -21.58
N ILE A 4 75.97 17.60 -22.17
CA ILE A 4 75.18 18.27 -23.21
C ILE A 4 73.70 18.07 -22.90
N VAL A 5 73.10 19.22 -22.59
CA VAL A 5 71.71 19.46 -22.30
C VAL A 5 70.98 19.70 -23.62
N ASN A 6 69.81 19.07 -23.74
CA ASN A 6 68.60 19.52 -24.42
C ASN A 6 68.40 19.45 -25.95
N ARG A 7 67.19 18.95 -26.23
CA ARG A 7 66.18 19.38 -27.23
C ARG A 7 66.07 18.58 -28.54
N LEU A 8 65.01 17.76 -28.54
CA LEU A 8 63.86 17.77 -29.47
C LEU A 8 64.14 17.48 -30.97
N LEU A 9 63.68 16.31 -31.44
CA LEU A 9 62.63 16.08 -32.46
C LEU A 9 62.91 14.79 -33.26
N GLY A 10 61.84 14.04 -33.61
CA GLY A 10 61.80 13.32 -34.89
C GLY A 10 61.74 11.79 -34.86
N ALA A 11 60.57 11.26 -34.49
CA ALA A 11 59.87 10.08 -35.04
C ALA A 11 60.65 8.90 -35.68
N ALA A 12 60.44 7.70 -35.13
CA ALA A 12 60.24 6.48 -35.92
C ALA A 12 59.39 5.44 -35.16
N VAL A 13 58.33 5.00 -35.83
CA VAL A 13 57.26 4.07 -35.45
C VAL A 13 57.77 2.63 -35.41
N VAL A 14 57.38 1.82 -34.41
CA VAL A 14 56.86 0.44 -34.61
C VAL A 14 55.90 0.09 -33.46
N ALA A 15 54.68 -0.29 -33.85
CA ALA A 15 53.59 -0.79 -33.03
C ALA A 15 53.96 -1.99 -32.15
N LEU A 16 53.25 -2.23 -31.04
CA LEU A 16 52.87 -3.57 -30.56
C LEU A 16 51.84 -3.49 -29.41
N PHE A 17 50.69 -4.12 -29.68
CA PHE A 17 49.65 -4.66 -28.80
C PHE A 17 48.76 -3.73 -27.95
N LEU A 18 47.65 -3.34 -28.59
CA LEU A 18 46.33 -3.25 -27.97
C LEU A 18 45.94 -4.62 -27.37
N SER A 19 46.02 -4.76 -26.05
CA SER A 19 45.22 -5.72 -25.30
C SER A 19 44.09 -4.94 -24.62
N GLY A 20 43.10 -4.54 -25.42
CA GLY A 20 41.83 -4.07 -24.91
C GLY A 20 41.12 -5.26 -24.26
N CYS A 21 41.20 -5.34 -22.94
CA CYS A 21 40.29 -6.20 -22.19
C CYS A 21 38.88 -5.66 -22.41
N ALA A 22 38.07 -6.38 -23.19
CA ALA A 22 36.63 -6.21 -23.14
C ALA A 22 36.20 -6.54 -21.70
N MET A 23 35.97 -5.51 -20.89
CA MET A 23 35.26 -5.67 -19.63
C MET A 23 33.86 -6.17 -20.00
N ALA A 24 33.61 -7.45 -19.75
CA ALA A 24 32.26 -7.97 -19.73
C ALA A 24 31.42 -7.08 -18.79
N PRO A 25 30.18 -6.72 -19.17
CA PRO A 25 29.31 -5.97 -18.29
C PRO A 25 29.21 -6.71 -16.96
N SER A 26 29.51 -6.00 -15.89
CA SER A 26 29.59 -6.52 -14.53
C SER A 26 28.30 -7.23 -14.14
N THR A 27 28.36 -8.55 -14.02
CA THR A 27 27.32 -9.46 -13.48
C THR A 27 27.00 -9.22 -12.00
N THR A 28 27.61 -8.20 -11.38
CA THR A 28 27.50 -7.89 -9.96
C THR A 28 26.13 -7.33 -9.56
N SER A 29 25.31 -6.79 -10.48
CA SER A 29 23.97 -6.28 -10.16
C SER A 29 22.83 -7.31 -10.30
N GLU A 30 23.02 -8.40 -11.05
CA GLU A 30 21.97 -9.42 -11.23
C GLU A 30 21.64 -10.18 -9.93
N LEU A 31 22.54 -10.15 -8.94
CA LEU A 31 22.46 -10.97 -7.72
C LEU A 31 22.11 -10.19 -6.44
N THR A 32 22.14 -8.85 -6.43
CA THR A 32 21.97 -8.09 -5.19
C THR A 32 20.51 -7.94 -4.76
N TYR A 33 19.60 -7.61 -5.67
CA TYR A 33 18.20 -7.37 -5.30
C TYR A 33 17.48 -8.66 -4.85
N ARG A 34 17.82 -9.82 -5.42
CA ARG A 34 17.21 -11.11 -5.07
C ARG A 34 17.46 -11.53 -3.63
N SER A 35 18.56 -11.07 -3.01
CA SER A 35 18.83 -11.31 -1.59
C SER A 35 17.78 -10.69 -0.66
N ARG A 36 17.03 -9.69 -1.15
CA ARG A 36 15.93 -9.03 -0.43
C ARG A 36 14.56 -9.63 -0.75
N ALA A 37 14.51 -10.69 -1.58
CA ALA A 37 13.25 -11.30 -1.93
C ALA A 37 12.58 -11.90 -0.70
N VAL A 38 11.30 -11.57 -0.54
CA VAL A 38 10.47 -12.15 0.52
C VAL A 38 9.82 -13.39 -0.05
N THR A 39 10.01 -14.51 0.63
CA THR A 39 9.40 -15.79 0.25
C THR A 39 8.17 -16.06 1.10
N ARG A 40 7.15 -16.65 0.46
CA ARG A 40 5.97 -17.25 1.07
C ARG A 40 5.74 -18.64 0.50
N THR A 41 5.07 -19.48 1.28
CA THR A 41 4.75 -20.85 0.87
C THR A 41 3.37 -21.21 1.37
N GLU A 42 2.55 -21.77 0.50
CA GLU A 42 1.23 -22.29 0.83
C GLU A 42 0.96 -23.50 -0.06
N GLY A 43 0.58 -24.63 0.57
CA GLY A 43 0.48 -25.90 -0.15
C GLY A 43 1.83 -26.31 -0.75
N GLY A 44 1.81 -26.72 -2.02
CA GLY A 44 3.03 -27.02 -2.79
C GLY A 44 3.60 -25.82 -3.55
N LEU A 45 3.04 -24.62 -3.39
CA LEU A 45 3.54 -23.42 -4.06
C LEU A 45 4.48 -22.63 -3.16
N ARG A 46 5.67 -22.30 -3.68
CA ARG A 46 6.62 -21.37 -3.05
C ARG A 46 6.79 -20.16 -3.96
N VAL A 47 6.57 -18.97 -3.43
CA VAL A 47 6.60 -17.71 -4.18
C VAL A 47 7.58 -16.77 -3.54
N SER A 48 8.44 -16.14 -4.34
CA SER A 48 9.36 -15.10 -3.90
C SER A 48 9.16 -13.86 -4.74
N ALA A 49 9.16 -12.69 -4.12
CA ALA A 49 9.08 -11.43 -4.84
C ALA A 49 9.97 -10.36 -4.25
N VAL A 50 10.45 -9.46 -5.10
CA VAL A 50 11.15 -8.24 -4.71
C VAL A 50 10.84 -7.12 -5.69
N VAL A 51 10.65 -5.93 -5.15
CA VAL A 51 10.48 -4.71 -5.94
C VAL A 51 11.84 -4.04 -6.08
N LEU A 52 12.17 -3.66 -7.31
CA LEU A 52 13.44 -3.05 -7.64
C LEU A 52 13.41 -1.54 -7.35
N SER A 53 14.54 -1.03 -6.87
CA SER A 53 14.81 0.42 -6.84
C SER A 53 14.92 0.99 -8.25
N ALA A 54 14.92 2.32 -8.38
CA ALA A 54 15.14 2.97 -9.67
C ALA A 54 16.51 2.61 -10.28
N GLU A 55 17.54 2.49 -9.43
CA GLU A 55 18.90 2.12 -9.84
C GLU A 55 19.00 0.65 -10.25
N GLU A 56 18.45 -0.26 -9.45
CA GLU A 56 18.38 -1.69 -9.76
C GLU A 56 17.59 -1.92 -11.07
N SER A 57 16.47 -1.22 -11.22
CA SER A 57 15.64 -1.27 -12.42
C SER A 57 16.40 -0.80 -13.66
N ALA A 58 17.13 0.32 -13.57
CA ALA A 58 17.91 0.84 -14.70
C ALA A 58 19.05 -0.12 -15.08
N ALA A 59 19.69 -0.75 -14.09
CA ALA A 59 20.74 -1.74 -14.34
C ALA A 59 20.20 -3.00 -15.06
N VAL A 60 19.00 -3.47 -14.70
CA VAL A 60 18.37 -4.64 -15.33
C VAL A 60 17.85 -4.34 -16.73
N TYR A 61 17.08 -3.26 -16.89
CA TYR A 61 16.41 -2.95 -18.16
C TYR A 61 17.26 -2.14 -19.14
N GLY A 62 18.38 -1.55 -18.68
CA GLY A 62 19.21 -0.65 -19.48
C GLY A 62 18.60 0.74 -19.69
N VAL A 63 17.40 1.00 -19.17
CA VAL A 63 16.67 2.27 -19.29
C VAL A 63 16.05 2.69 -17.95
N PRO A 64 15.92 3.99 -17.68
CA PRO A 64 15.45 4.49 -16.38
C PRO A 64 13.90 4.43 -16.28
N LEU A 65 13.34 3.24 -16.03
CA LEU A 65 11.89 2.99 -15.94
C LEU A 65 11.13 3.98 -15.04
N ALA A 66 11.71 4.36 -13.91
CA ALA A 66 11.10 5.29 -12.96
C ALA A 66 10.77 6.67 -13.58
N LYS A 67 11.53 7.13 -14.60
CA LYS A 67 11.24 8.39 -15.32
C LYS A 67 9.93 8.34 -16.12
N LYS A 68 9.39 7.15 -16.36
CA LYS A 68 8.11 6.92 -17.03
C LYS A 68 7.05 6.38 -16.06
N GLY A 69 7.28 6.49 -14.75
CA GLY A 69 6.34 5.99 -13.74
C GLY A 69 6.25 4.47 -13.66
N MET A 70 7.23 3.74 -14.20
CA MET A 70 7.25 2.27 -14.18
C MET A 70 8.19 1.73 -13.10
N GLN A 71 7.80 0.62 -12.50
CA GLN A 71 8.57 -0.08 -11.47
C GLN A 71 8.46 -1.61 -11.65
N PRO A 72 9.58 -2.32 -11.86
CA PRO A 72 9.58 -3.76 -12.01
C PRO A 72 9.44 -4.48 -10.66
N VAL A 73 8.61 -5.51 -10.66
CA VAL A 73 8.52 -6.51 -9.59
C VAL A 73 9.10 -7.82 -10.11
N TRP A 74 10.22 -8.26 -9.53
CA TRP A 74 10.75 -9.60 -9.80
C TRP A 74 9.94 -10.62 -9.01
N ILE A 75 9.59 -11.73 -9.67
CA ILE A 75 8.76 -12.80 -9.12
C ILE A 75 9.39 -14.14 -9.51
N GLU A 76 9.44 -15.06 -8.56
CA GLU A 76 9.78 -16.46 -8.76
C GLU A 76 8.71 -17.33 -8.11
N VAL A 77 8.21 -18.32 -8.87
CA VAL A 77 7.17 -19.26 -8.42
C VAL A 77 7.69 -20.67 -8.66
N SER A 78 7.78 -21.46 -7.60
CA SER A 78 8.05 -22.90 -7.64
C SER A 78 6.75 -23.66 -7.38
N ASN A 79 6.40 -24.56 -8.30
CA ASN A 79 5.16 -25.32 -8.25
C ASN A 79 5.42 -26.81 -8.01
N ASN A 80 5.24 -27.26 -6.76
CA ASN A 80 5.30 -28.67 -6.37
C ASN A 80 3.91 -29.30 -6.26
N GLU A 81 2.88 -28.70 -6.85
CA GLU A 81 1.53 -29.26 -6.95
C GLU A 81 1.30 -29.95 -8.30
N THR A 82 0.13 -30.57 -8.46
CA THR A 82 -0.23 -31.33 -9.67
C THR A 82 -0.92 -30.49 -10.75
N LEU A 83 -1.30 -29.25 -10.43
CA LEU A 83 -1.99 -28.33 -11.33
C LEU A 83 -1.02 -27.33 -11.95
N SER A 84 -1.30 -26.92 -13.18
CA SER A 84 -0.62 -25.77 -13.80
C SER A 84 -1.26 -24.47 -13.33
N TYR A 85 -0.44 -23.56 -12.80
CA TYR A 85 -0.89 -22.26 -12.31
C TYR A 85 -0.54 -21.15 -13.30
N PHE A 86 -1.39 -20.12 -13.36
CA PHE A 86 -1.16 -18.88 -14.07
C PHE A 86 -1.02 -17.75 -13.06
N LEU A 87 0.06 -16.99 -13.15
CA LEU A 87 0.20 -15.72 -12.45
C LEU A 87 -0.66 -14.66 -13.15
N MET A 88 -1.57 -14.06 -12.41
CA MET A 88 -2.45 -13.00 -12.90
C MET A 88 -1.81 -11.62 -12.64
N SER A 89 -1.17 -11.03 -13.65
CA SER A 89 -0.53 -9.70 -13.55
C SER A 89 -1.46 -8.60 -12.99
N PRO A 90 -2.76 -8.54 -13.32
CA PRO A 90 -3.68 -7.57 -12.73
C PRO A 90 -3.80 -7.65 -11.19
N GLY A 91 -3.48 -8.79 -10.59
CA GLY A 91 -3.42 -8.93 -9.14
C GLY A 91 -2.30 -8.10 -8.50
N LEU A 92 -1.19 -7.89 -9.22
CA LEU A 92 -0.11 -7.00 -8.78
C LEU A 92 -0.44 -5.53 -9.01
N ASP A 93 -0.96 -5.23 -10.20
CA ASP A 93 -1.36 -3.90 -10.60
C ASP A 93 -2.41 -4.00 -11.73
N PRO A 94 -3.63 -3.48 -11.54
CA PRO A 94 -4.65 -3.50 -12.60
C PRO A 94 -4.25 -2.69 -13.83
N ASN A 95 -3.32 -1.74 -13.68
CA ASN A 95 -2.74 -0.91 -14.73
C ASN A 95 -1.27 -1.29 -14.99
N PHE A 96 -0.92 -2.58 -14.87
CA PHE A 96 0.42 -3.07 -15.20
C PHE A 96 0.78 -2.78 -16.67
N PHE A 97 2.08 -2.69 -16.95
CA PHE A 97 2.59 -2.42 -18.28
C PHE A 97 3.00 -3.73 -18.97
N PRO A 98 2.43 -4.08 -20.13
CA PRO A 98 2.99 -5.10 -21.00
C PRO A 98 4.43 -4.78 -21.39
N ALA A 99 5.27 -5.82 -21.54
CA ALA A 99 6.69 -5.67 -21.87
C ALA A 99 6.92 -4.82 -23.13
N SER A 100 6.10 -5.02 -24.17
CA SER A 100 6.18 -4.25 -25.41
C SER A 100 5.74 -2.79 -25.26
N GLU A 101 4.73 -2.51 -24.43
CA GLU A 101 4.29 -1.13 -24.15
C GLU A 101 5.39 -0.36 -23.41
N ALA A 102 5.98 -1.01 -22.40
CA ALA A 102 7.05 -0.42 -21.62
C ALA A 102 8.31 -0.17 -22.46
N ALA A 103 8.66 -1.07 -23.38
CA ALA A 103 9.77 -0.86 -24.31
C ALA A 103 9.49 0.30 -25.29
N GLU A 104 8.28 0.38 -25.84
CA GLU A 104 7.87 1.45 -26.76
C GLU A 104 8.00 2.85 -26.11
N ALA A 105 7.74 2.97 -24.81
CA ALA A 105 7.90 4.21 -24.05
C ALA A 105 9.33 4.80 -24.07
N PHE A 106 10.35 4.00 -24.44
CA PHE A 106 11.76 4.39 -24.44
C PHE A 106 12.42 4.45 -25.82
N ILE A 107 11.72 4.10 -26.91
CA ILE A 107 12.32 4.03 -28.26
C ILE A 107 12.96 5.35 -28.69
N ASN A 108 12.36 6.49 -28.35
CA ASN A 108 12.89 7.82 -28.70
C ASN A 108 13.96 8.33 -27.73
N SER A 109 14.26 7.57 -26.67
CA SER A 109 15.10 8.02 -25.54
C SER A 109 16.57 7.65 -25.71
N ASP A 110 16.86 6.61 -26.50
CA ASP A 110 18.22 6.16 -26.79
C ASP A 110 18.31 5.62 -28.24
N PRO A 111 18.76 6.43 -29.20
CA PRO A 111 18.92 6.02 -30.61
C PRO A 111 20.00 4.95 -30.83
N SER A 112 20.84 4.67 -29.82
CA SER A 112 21.97 3.73 -29.93
C SER A 112 21.61 2.31 -29.48
N ALA A 113 20.61 2.16 -28.61
CA ALA A 113 19.99 0.89 -28.29
C ALA A 113 18.98 0.56 -29.40
N GLY A 114 19.35 -0.30 -30.35
CA GLY A 114 18.46 -0.67 -31.44
C GLY A 114 17.09 -1.13 -30.91
N LYS A 115 15.98 -0.60 -31.46
CA LYS A 115 14.60 -0.88 -31.04
C LYS A 115 14.35 -2.38 -30.78
N ASP A 116 14.83 -3.24 -31.69
CA ASP A 116 14.67 -4.69 -31.60
C ASP A 116 15.39 -5.32 -30.40
N GLU A 117 16.51 -4.75 -29.95
CA GLU A 117 17.25 -5.22 -28.78
C GLU A 117 16.51 -4.86 -27.49
N LEU A 118 15.98 -3.65 -27.39
CA LEU A 118 15.20 -3.22 -26.24
C LEU A 118 13.91 -4.04 -26.11
N ASP A 119 13.17 -4.19 -27.21
CA ASP A 119 11.95 -5.01 -27.25
C ASP A 119 12.22 -6.47 -26.90
N ARG A 120 13.37 -7.03 -27.32
CA ARG A 120 13.78 -8.39 -26.95
C ARG A 120 14.09 -8.48 -25.46
N ARG A 121 14.89 -7.55 -24.93
CA ARG A 121 15.24 -7.51 -23.50
C ARG A 121 14.00 -7.46 -22.61
N PHE A 122 13.05 -6.59 -22.90
CA PHE A 122 11.82 -6.49 -22.11
C PHE A 122 10.99 -7.78 -22.15
N ARG A 123 10.88 -8.43 -23.32
CA ARG A 123 10.16 -9.70 -23.47
C ARG A 123 10.86 -10.85 -22.73
N ASP A 124 12.18 -10.93 -22.81
CA ASP A 124 12.97 -11.98 -22.16
C ASP A 124 12.92 -11.87 -20.62
N LEU A 125 12.84 -10.63 -20.10
CA LEU A 125 12.69 -10.37 -18.67
C LEU A 125 11.26 -10.61 -18.17
N ALA A 126 10.25 -10.53 -19.04
CA ALA A 126 8.84 -10.65 -18.63
C ALA A 126 8.53 -12.03 -18.03
N PHE A 127 7.70 -12.07 -16.98
CA PHE A 127 7.25 -13.33 -16.40
C PHE A 127 6.41 -14.13 -17.41
N GLN A 128 6.78 -15.41 -17.61
CA GLN A 128 6.14 -16.27 -18.61
C GLN A 128 5.24 -17.32 -17.93
N ASN A 129 3.95 -17.28 -18.24
CA ASN A 129 2.99 -18.32 -17.86
C ASN A 129 2.98 -19.49 -18.87
N PRO A 130 2.46 -20.68 -18.50
CA PRO A 130 2.05 -21.10 -17.15
C PRO A 130 3.21 -21.68 -16.34
N ILE A 131 3.06 -21.71 -15.01
CA ILE A 131 3.92 -22.47 -14.10
C ILE A 131 3.36 -23.91 -13.99
N VAL A 132 3.89 -24.82 -14.80
CA VAL A 132 3.47 -26.23 -14.82
C VAL A 132 4.03 -27.01 -13.61
N PRO A 133 3.45 -28.18 -13.26
CA PRO A 133 3.92 -29.02 -12.17
C PRO A 133 5.42 -29.33 -12.22
N GLY A 134 6.08 -29.27 -11.06
CA GLY A 134 7.50 -29.53 -10.88
C GLY A 134 8.44 -28.43 -11.42
N GLN A 135 7.92 -27.36 -12.01
CA GLN A 135 8.76 -26.26 -12.53
C GLN A 135 8.88 -25.10 -11.54
N THR A 136 10.00 -24.40 -11.66
CA THR A 136 10.18 -23.07 -11.12
C THR A 136 10.28 -22.09 -12.28
N ARG A 137 9.47 -21.02 -12.24
CA ARG A 137 9.52 -19.92 -13.21
C ARG A 137 9.81 -18.62 -12.53
N SER A 138 10.61 -17.77 -13.17
CA SER A 138 10.91 -16.42 -12.69
C SER A 138 10.85 -15.41 -13.81
N GLY A 139 10.56 -14.16 -13.48
CA GLY A 139 10.57 -13.04 -14.39
C GLY A 139 9.99 -11.80 -13.73
N PHE A 140 9.71 -10.79 -14.54
CA PHE A 140 9.23 -9.49 -14.08
C PHE A 140 7.81 -9.20 -14.52
N VAL A 141 7.07 -8.53 -13.65
CA VAL A 141 5.84 -7.81 -13.99
C VAL A 141 6.13 -6.33 -13.80
N LEU A 142 5.85 -5.52 -14.82
CA LEU A 142 6.04 -4.07 -14.78
C LEU A 142 4.78 -3.42 -14.24
N THR A 143 4.93 -2.65 -13.16
CA THR A 143 3.82 -2.04 -12.42
C THR A 143 4.02 -0.53 -12.33
N ASN A 144 3.03 0.22 -11.89
CA ASN A 144 3.16 1.64 -11.59
C ASN A 144 4.13 1.86 -10.43
N LEU A 145 4.92 2.91 -10.53
CA LEU A 145 5.87 3.33 -9.51
C LEU A 145 5.14 3.66 -8.21
N ASN A 146 5.54 2.98 -7.14
CA ASN A 146 5.14 3.29 -5.77
C ASN A 146 6.40 3.52 -4.93
N GLU A 147 6.47 4.66 -4.26
CA GLU A 147 7.63 5.10 -3.49
C GLU A 147 7.58 4.54 -2.07
N GLY A 148 8.75 4.21 -1.53
CA GLY A 148 8.89 3.68 -0.18
C GLY A 148 8.54 2.19 -0.07
N ALA A 149 7.26 1.86 0.15
CA ALA A 149 6.81 0.49 0.40
C ALA A 149 5.83 0.05 -0.68
N LYS A 150 5.92 -1.22 -1.10
CA LYS A 150 4.96 -1.81 -2.02
C LYS A 150 4.40 -3.09 -1.44
N LEU A 151 3.08 -3.19 -1.38
CA LEU A 151 2.40 -4.45 -1.13
C LEU A 151 2.20 -5.16 -2.47
N VAL A 152 2.92 -6.26 -2.66
CA VAL A 152 2.86 -7.11 -3.85
C VAL A 152 1.86 -8.22 -3.58
N GLN A 153 0.80 -8.26 -4.37
CA GLN A 153 -0.18 -9.34 -4.35
C GLN A 153 0.01 -10.24 -5.56
N LEU A 154 0.22 -11.53 -5.32
CA LEU A 154 0.43 -12.55 -6.35
C LEU A 154 -0.76 -13.49 -6.36
N ASP A 155 -1.58 -13.41 -7.39
CA ASP A 155 -2.71 -14.32 -7.60
C ASP A 155 -2.29 -15.43 -8.58
N LEU A 156 -2.22 -16.65 -8.07
CA LEU A 156 -1.96 -17.87 -8.84
C LEU A 156 -3.27 -18.61 -9.03
N VAL A 157 -3.71 -18.75 -10.28
CA VAL A 157 -4.98 -19.39 -10.64
C VAL A 157 -4.74 -20.67 -11.43
N ALA A 158 -5.43 -21.73 -11.03
CA ALA A 158 -5.56 -22.98 -11.74
C ALA A 158 -7.05 -23.35 -11.83
N SER A 159 -7.39 -24.42 -12.56
CA SER A 159 -8.79 -24.83 -12.69
C SER A 159 -9.42 -25.10 -11.32
N ALA A 160 -10.48 -24.38 -10.98
CA ALA A 160 -11.19 -24.43 -9.69
C ALA A 160 -10.32 -24.14 -8.44
N HIS A 161 -9.11 -23.60 -8.62
CA HIS A 161 -8.18 -23.33 -7.51
C HIS A 161 -7.56 -21.94 -7.67
N ALA A 162 -7.51 -21.19 -6.59
CA ALA A 162 -6.77 -19.94 -6.53
C ALA A 162 -5.92 -19.91 -5.24
N ARG A 163 -4.75 -19.30 -5.35
CA ARG A 163 -3.85 -19.01 -4.23
C ARG A 163 -3.41 -17.56 -4.35
N THR A 164 -3.61 -16.80 -3.28
CA THR A 164 -3.20 -15.40 -3.22
C THR A 164 -2.11 -15.25 -2.19
N PHE A 165 -0.99 -14.69 -2.60
CA PHE A 165 0.13 -14.38 -1.71
C PHE A 165 0.28 -12.88 -1.59
N SER A 166 0.50 -12.39 -0.37
CA SER A 166 0.72 -10.97 -0.12
C SER A 166 2.07 -10.76 0.54
N ILE A 167 2.86 -9.86 -0.07
CA ILE A 167 4.23 -9.58 0.32
C ILE A 167 4.40 -8.07 0.42
N LEU A 168 4.63 -7.57 1.64
CA LEU A 168 5.07 -6.19 1.82
C LEU A 168 6.58 -6.14 1.62
N THR A 169 7.03 -5.42 0.59
CA THR A 169 8.44 -5.18 0.32
C THR A 169 8.74 -3.70 0.42
N VAL A 170 9.91 -3.40 0.97
CA VAL A 170 10.45 -2.04 0.92
C VAL A 170 11.35 -1.90 -0.30
N VAL A 171 11.30 -0.73 -0.92
CA VAL A 171 12.08 -0.35 -2.09
C VAL A 171 13.31 0.45 -1.62
N PRO A 172 14.54 -0.06 -1.79
CA PRO A 172 15.75 0.68 -1.44
C PRO A 172 15.99 1.91 -2.33
N GLY A 173 16.87 2.82 -1.90
CA GLY A 173 17.31 3.96 -2.71
C GLY A 173 16.32 5.13 -2.78
N PHE A 174 15.19 5.03 -2.08
CA PHE A 174 14.34 6.18 -1.79
C PHE A 174 14.80 6.81 -0.47
N TYR A 175 14.83 8.15 -0.35
CA TYR A 175 15.35 8.93 0.79
C TYR A 175 14.75 8.60 2.18
N ALA A 176 13.86 7.62 2.26
CA ALA A 176 13.39 6.99 3.49
C ALA A 176 14.23 5.72 3.76
N ASP A 177 15.49 5.89 4.16
CA ASP A 177 16.24 4.81 4.77
C ASP A 177 15.60 4.48 6.14
N TYR A 178 14.67 3.53 6.09
CA TYR A 178 14.02 2.73 7.14
C TYR A 178 14.07 3.23 8.60
N HIS A 179 13.03 3.96 8.99
CA HIS A 179 12.30 3.70 10.24
C HIS A 179 10.84 3.41 9.89
N VAL A 180 10.60 2.24 9.29
CA VAL A 180 9.26 1.66 9.18
C VAL A 180 8.69 1.54 10.58
N SER A 181 7.48 2.04 10.78
CA SER A 181 6.77 1.99 12.06
C SER A 181 7.05 0.68 12.79
N GLU A 182 7.42 0.79 14.08
CA GLU A 182 7.73 -0.38 14.92
C GLU A 182 6.63 -1.44 14.86
N VAL A 183 5.41 -1.03 14.50
CA VAL A 183 4.21 -1.81 14.20
C VAL A 183 4.41 -3.05 13.33
N PHE A 184 5.30 -3.01 12.33
CA PHE A 184 5.52 -4.14 11.42
C PHE A 184 6.78 -4.95 11.72
N ARG A 185 7.62 -4.51 12.66
CA ARG A 185 8.91 -5.14 13.00
C ARG A 185 9.06 -5.51 14.49
N ARG A 186 8.22 -5.00 15.37
CA ARG A 186 8.26 -5.19 16.83
C ARG A 186 6.82 -5.32 17.34
N GLU A 187 6.59 -6.26 18.24
CA GLU A 187 5.34 -6.29 19.01
C GLU A 187 5.28 -5.00 19.85
N ILE A 188 4.46 -4.02 19.43
CA ILE A 188 4.34 -2.71 20.10
C ILE A 188 3.81 -2.88 21.53
N TYR A 189 3.07 -3.96 21.76
CA TYR A 189 2.54 -4.34 23.06
C TYR A 189 3.23 -5.60 23.56
N PRO A 190 3.63 -5.65 24.83
CA PRO A 190 4.15 -6.88 25.40
C PRO A 190 3.01 -7.91 25.51
N PRO A 191 3.29 -9.23 25.42
CA PRO A 191 2.27 -10.27 25.31
C PRO A 191 1.20 -10.24 26.40
N GLU A 192 1.57 -9.88 27.63
CA GLU A 192 0.67 -9.79 28.78
C GLU A 192 -0.39 -8.67 28.67
N LYS A 193 -0.15 -7.66 27.82
CA LYS A 193 -1.14 -6.61 27.54
C LYS A 193 -2.10 -6.98 26.41
N ILE A 194 -1.82 -8.05 25.66
CA ILE A 194 -2.63 -8.44 24.51
C ILE A 194 -3.81 -9.30 24.98
N VAL A 195 -5.03 -8.84 24.73
CA VAL A 195 -6.25 -9.59 25.04
C VAL A 195 -6.82 -10.19 23.76
N ASN A 196 -6.94 -11.52 23.71
CA ASN A 196 -7.54 -12.23 22.58
C ASN A 196 -9.00 -12.58 22.86
N TYR A 197 -9.92 -11.91 22.15
CA TYR A 197 -11.35 -12.17 22.22
C TYR A 197 -11.73 -13.30 21.24
N THR A 198 -12.31 -14.37 21.76
CA THR A 198 -12.85 -15.47 20.96
C THR A 198 -14.38 -15.46 20.87
N ASP A 199 -15.02 -14.68 21.76
CA ASP A 199 -16.47 -14.49 21.85
C ASP A 199 -16.89 -13.13 21.26
N ASP A 200 -17.95 -13.15 20.46
CA ASP A 200 -18.43 -11.98 19.71
C ASP A 200 -18.99 -10.90 20.64
N GLU A 201 -19.60 -11.29 21.77
CA GLU A 201 -20.22 -10.35 22.71
C GLU A 201 -19.17 -9.67 23.59
N ALA A 202 -18.20 -10.42 24.13
CA ALA A 202 -17.06 -9.85 24.84
C ALA A 202 -16.25 -8.90 23.94
N PHE A 203 -16.07 -9.26 22.67
CA PHE A 203 -15.42 -8.39 21.70
C PHE A 203 -16.21 -7.09 21.47
N ARG A 204 -17.53 -7.19 21.29
CA ARG A 204 -18.42 -6.03 21.16
C ARG A 204 -18.28 -5.08 22.34
N VAL A 205 -18.36 -5.60 23.57
CA VAL A 205 -18.24 -4.81 24.81
C VAL A 205 -16.89 -4.10 24.88
N ALA A 206 -15.80 -4.78 24.50
CA ALA A 206 -14.47 -4.18 24.46
C ALA A 206 -14.36 -3.02 23.45
N LEU A 207 -14.98 -3.16 22.28
CA LEU A 207 -15.02 -2.09 21.28
C LEU A 207 -15.85 -0.89 21.72
N GLU A 208 -16.97 -1.12 22.42
CA GLU A 208 -17.83 -0.05 22.96
C GLU A 208 -17.13 0.78 24.05
N ALA A 209 -16.21 0.16 24.80
CA ALA A 209 -15.45 0.82 25.86
C ALA A 209 -14.33 1.75 25.34
N LEU A 210 -14.02 1.70 24.04
CA LEU A 210 -12.98 2.56 23.46
C LEU A 210 -13.43 4.02 23.32
N PRO A 211 -12.48 4.97 23.29
CA PRO A 211 -12.79 6.39 23.07
C PRO A 211 -13.57 6.63 21.77
N CYS A 212 -14.46 7.63 21.77
CA CYS A 212 -15.24 7.97 20.58
C CYS A 212 -14.39 8.41 19.40
N CYS A 213 -13.28 9.06 19.71
CA CYS A 213 -12.64 10.00 18.82
C CYS A 213 -11.13 9.91 19.02
N ALA A 214 -10.39 10.18 17.96
CA ALA A 214 -8.97 10.44 18.10
C ALA A 214 -8.78 11.82 18.77
N THR A 215 -7.57 12.12 19.24
CA THR A 215 -7.29 13.38 19.94
C THR A 215 -6.14 14.15 19.30
N ASN A 216 -5.94 15.39 19.77
CA ASN A 216 -4.64 16.04 19.62
C ASN A 216 -3.56 15.31 20.44
N LYS A 217 -2.28 15.69 20.23
CA LYS A 217 -1.12 15.08 20.90
C LYS A 217 -1.25 15.01 22.42
N ASP A 218 -1.80 16.05 23.03
CA ASP A 218 -1.91 16.18 24.49
C ASP A 218 -3.17 15.49 25.05
N GLY A 219 -4.04 14.94 24.20
CA GLY A 219 -5.29 14.30 24.62
C GLY A 219 -6.37 15.27 25.13
N THR A 220 -6.17 16.58 25.00
CA THR A 220 -7.05 17.61 25.58
C THR A 220 -8.27 17.95 24.71
N LYS A 221 -8.24 17.61 23.42
CA LYS A 221 -9.32 17.91 22.47
C LYS A 221 -9.61 16.70 21.59
N ASN A 222 -10.90 16.45 21.35
CA ASN A 222 -11.36 15.44 20.40
C ASN A 222 -11.16 15.93 18.97
N GLY A 223 -10.80 14.99 18.10
CA GLY A 223 -10.70 15.16 16.66
C GLY A 223 -11.69 14.28 15.92
N ASP A 224 -11.23 13.70 14.83
CA ASP A 224 -12.09 12.89 13.96
C ASP A 224 -12.64 11.65 14.70
N PRO A 225 -13.87 11.21 14.39
CA PRO A 225 -14.51 10.08 15.03
C PRO A 225 -13.82 8.75 14.67
N LEU A 226 -13.62 7.88 15.66
CA LEU A 226 -13.08 6.54 15.46
C LEU A 226 -14.20 5.59 15.00
N ASN A 227 -14.64 5.80 13.77
CA ASN A 227 -15.83 5.18 13.15
C ASN A 227 -15.56 3.83 12.47
N LEU A 228 -14.36 3.25 12.61
CA LEU A 228 -13.97 2.01 11.95
C LEU A 228 -13.18 1.08 12.89
N VAL A 229 -13.35 -0.22 12.71
CA VAL A 229 -12.54 -1.29 13.27
C VAL A 229 -12.18 -2.26 12.16
N VAL A 230 -10.89 -2.54 11.98
CA VAL A 230 -10.38 -3.51 11.00
C VAL A 230 -9.77 -4.67 11.76
N VAL A 231 -10.28 -5.88 11.54
CA VAL A 231 -9.72 -7.12 12.10
C VAL A 231 -8.98 -7.87 11.01
N GLY A 232 -7.68 -8.02 11.19
CA GLY A 232 -6.75 -8.52 10.19
C GLY A 232 -5.52 -7.63 10.04
N GLY A 233 -4.54 -8.04 9.26
CA GLY A 233 -3.28 -7.33 9.05
C GLY A 233 -2.67 -7.59 7.68
N LEU A 234 -1.35 -7.84 7.66
CA LEU A 234 -0.57 -8.00 6.44
C LEU A 234 -1.03 -9.17 5.55
N ASP A 235 -1.57 -10.22 6.15
CA ASP A 235 -1.92 -11.44 5.43
C ASP A 235 -3.37 -11.46 4.92
N ASP A 236 -4.23 -10.51 5.33
CA ASP A 236 -5.66 -10.49 4.97
C ASP A 236 -6.25 -9.09 4.75
N ALA A 237 -6.25 -8.21 5.77
CA ALA A 237 -6.91 -6.91 5.68
C ALA A 237 -6.19 -5.88 4.78
N PHE A 238 -4.87 -5.81 4.85
CA PHE A 238 -4.10 -4.82 4.08
C PHE A 238 -4.02 -5.16 2.58
N PRO A 239 -3.89 -6.43 2.18
CA PRO A 239 -4.09 -6.84 0.79
C PRO A 239 -5.45 -6.42 0.25
N ALA A 240 -6.51 -6.56 1.05
CA ALA A 240 -7.86 -6.17 0.68
C ALA A 240 -7.94 -4.67 0.34
N LEU A 241 -7.33 -3.82 1.19
CA LEU A 241 -7.27 -2.36 0.98
C LEU A 241 -6.49 -2.02 -0.30
N VAL A 242 -5.31 -2.60 -0.49
CA VAL A 242 -4.47 -2.32 -1.68
C VAL A 242 -5.15 -2.76 -2.97
N ARG A 243 -5.78 -3.94 -2.99
CA ARG A 243 -6.56 -4.43 -4.14
C ARG A 243 -7.68 -3.47 -4.55
N ARG A 244 -8.23 -2.74 -3.58
CA ARG A 244 -9.26 -1.72 -3.81
C ARG A 244 -8.68 -0.33 -4.06
N GLY A 245 -7.37 -0.20 -4.29
CA GLY A 245 -6.71 1.05 -4.67
C GLY A 245 -6.39 1.99 -3.51
N TRP A 246 -6.34 1.48 -2.28
CA TRP A 246 -5.84 2.24 -1.14
C TRP A 246 -4.32 2.20 -1.10
N SER A 247 -3.67 3.37 -1.08
CA SER A 247 -2.21 3.49 -1.01
C SER A 247 -1.76 4.15 0.30
N PRO A 248 -0.59 3.76 0.87
CA PRO A 248 0.03 4.50 1.97
C PRO A 248 0.22 5.98 1.64
N THR A 249 0.01 6.85 2.63
CA THR A 249 0.36 8.28 2.48
C THR A 249 1.85 8.48 2.71
N GLU A 250 2.50 9.29 1.86
CA GLU A 250 3.97 9.46 1.83
C GLU A 250 4.59 9.99 3.14
N GLN A 251 3.81 10.65 4.02
CA GLN A 251 4.37 11.48 5.10
C GLN A 251 4.63 10.81 6.46
N LYS A 252 4.41 9.50 6.62
CA LYS A 252 4.87 8.79 7.85
C LYS A 252 5.93 7.73 7.66
N TRP A 253 6.32 7.49 6.42
CA TRP A 253 7.54 6.76 6.11
C TRP A 253 8.75 7.67 5.90
N SER A 254 8.49 8.97 5.74
CA SER A 254 9.51 9.99 5.55
C SER A 254 9.60 10.82 6.82
N GLY A 255 10.66 10.63 7.59
CA GLY A 255 11.01 11.49 8.73
C GLY A 255 11.43 12.91 8.32
N ALA A 256 10.95 13.46 7.20
CA ALA A 256 11.51 14.67 6.64
C ALA A 256 10.49 15.54 5.91
N ILE A 257 10.10 16.58 6.62
CA ILE A 257 9.76 17.92 6.15
C ILE A 257 10.72 18.48 5.05
N MET A 258 11.85 17.83 4.71
CA MET A 258 12.91 18.46 3.92
C MET A 258 12.61 18.69 2.42
N ARG A 259 11.59 18.05 1.83
CA ARG A 259 11.11 18.40 0.47
C ARG A 259 10.02 19.47 0.44
N MET A 260 9.62 20.01 1.60
CA MET A 260 8.91 21.30 1.68
C MET A 260 9.75 22.45 1.08
N VAL A 261 11.04 22.24 0.84
CA VAL A 261 12.00 23.30 0.47
C VAL A 261 12.45 23.26 -1.01
N THR A 262 12.24 22.20 -1.80
CA THR A 262 12.84 22.11 -3.16
C THR A 262 11.89 22.13 -4.35
N SER A 263 10.57 22.15 -4.17
CA SER A 263 9.62 22.16 -5.31
C SER A 263 8.48 23.17 -5.15
N ALA A 264 8.80 24.37 -4.66
CA ALA A 264 8.06 25.58 -4.97
C ALA A 264 8.16 25.99 -6.47
N LEU A 265 8.75 25.14 -7.33
CA LEU A 265 9.00 25.37 -8.75
C LEU A 265 8.90 24.07 -9.55
N SER A 266 7.68 23.61 -9.83
CA SER A 266 7.27 22.94 -11.08
C SER A 266 5.89 22.33 -10.87
N GLY A 267 4.91 22.81 -11.64
CA GLY A 267 3.55 22.30 -11.58
C GLY A 267 3.49 20.89 -12.16
N ASP A 268 3.34 19.90 -11.30
CA ASP A 268 2.81 18.58 -11.66
C ASP A 268 2.07 17.94 -10.48
N ARG A 269 1.15 17.04 -10.80
CA ARG A 269 0.08 16.51 -9.93
C ARG A 269 0.62 15.80 -8.68
N TYR A 270 0.55 16.47 -7.54
CA TYR A 270 0.86 15.93 -6.21
C TYR A 270 -0.27 14.98 -5.74
N VAL A 271 -0.14 13.68 -5.98
CA VAL A 271 -1.18 12.68 -5.66
C VAL A 271 -1.19 12.30 -4.17
N ASN A 272 -0.15 12.59 -3.38
CA ASN A 272 0.00 12.11 -2.00
C ASN A 272 0.27 13.26 -1.00
N ALA A 273 -0.75 14.08 -0.71
CA ALA A 273 -0.64 15.18 0.25
C ALA A 273 -0.79 14.67 1.70
N PRO A 274 -0.12 15.28 2.70
CA PRO A 274 -0.16 14.79 4.07
C PRO A 274 -1.51 14.78 4.73
N VAL A 275 -1.71 13.74 5.52
CA VAL A 275 -2.81 13.60 6.46
C VAL A 275 -2.30 14.01 7.85
N SER A 276 -2.89 15.05 8.45
CA SER A 276 -2.49 15.55 9.79
C SER A 276 -2.55 14.46 10.86
N ASP A 277 -1.64 14.55 11.83
CA ASP A 277 -1.56 13.63 12.97
C ASP A 277 -2.76 13.71 13.88
N LEU A 278 -3.31 12.53 14.15
CA LEU A 278 -4.28 12.30 15.22
C LEU A 278 -3.70 11.26 16.18
N TYR A 279 -4.14 11.29 17.42
CA TYR A 279 -3.56 10.48 18.49
C TYR A 279 -4.59 9.52 19.08
N LEU A 280 -4.16 8.29 19.34
CA LEU A 280 -4.91 7.25 20.04
C LEU A 280 -3.92 6.31 20.75
N PHE A 281 -4.29 5.84 21.94
CA PHE A 281 -3.43 5.08 22.85
C PHE A 281 -2.04 5.75 23.06
N GLY A 282 -2.03 7.08 23.20
CA GLY A 282 -0.83 7.86 23.51
C GLY A 282 0.16 8.05 22.35
N ARG A 283 -0.18 7.66 21.11
CA ARG A 283 0.70 7.83 19.94
C ARG A 283 -0.09 8.23 18.70
N ALA A 284 0.63 8.73 17.70
CA ALA A 284 0.03 9.11 16.42
C ALA A 284 -0.38 7.87 15.59
N GLN A 285 -1.20 8.02 14.55
CA GLN A 285 -1.64 6.90 13.69
C GLN A 285 -0.47 6.05 13.18
N ASP A 286 -0.62 4.73 13.28
CA ASP A 286 0.40 3.72 12.91
C ASP A 286 0.46 3.49 11.40
N LEU A 287 -0.69 3.63 10.74
CA LEU A 287 -0.82 3.56 9.29
C LEU A 287 -1.81 4.63 8.83
N ALA A 288 -1.48 5.30 7.73
CA ALA A 288 -2.39 6.20 7.03
C ALA A 288 -2.43 5.78 5.56
N LEU A 289 -3.63 5.59 5.05
CA LEU A 289 -3.92 5.20 3.68
C LEU A 289 -4.80 6.27 3.05
N GLN A 290 -4.69 6.41 1.74
CA GLN A 290 -5.55 7.27 0.94
C GLN A 290 -6.04 6.54 -0.29
N LYS A 291 -7.22 6.93 -0.76
CA LYS A 291 -7.73 6.54 -2.07
C LYS A 291 -8.10 7.81 -2.83
N ALA A 292 -7.31 8.12 -3.85
CA ALA A 292 -7.53 9.27 -4.70
C ALA A 292 -8.73 9.04 -5.62
N ARG A 293 -9.47 10.11 -5.93
CA ARG A 293 -10.31 10.18 -7.14
C ARG A 293 -9.55 10.96 -8.23
N ASP A 294 -10.15 11.08 -9.41
CA ASP A 294 -9.58 11.74 -10.61
C ASP A 294 -9.04 13.17 -10.39
N ASN A 295 -9.22 13.78 -9.20
CA ASN A 295 -8.65 15.07 -8.82
C ASN A 295 -8.03 15.06 -7.39
N ILE A 296 -7.05 15.95 -7.17
CA ILE A 296 -6.30 16.09 -5.91
C ILE A 296 -7.18 16.58 -4.74
N HIS A 297 -8.33 17.20 -5.02
CA HIS A 297 -9.19 17.86 -4.03
C HIS A 297 -10.22 16.93 -3.39
N GLN A 298 -10.42 15.73 -3.94
CA GLN A 298 -11.37 14.73 -3.46
C GLN A 298 -10.66 13.41 -3.18
N ARG A 299 -10.51 13.08 -1.89
CA ARG A 299 -9.79 11.89 -1.42
C ARG A 299 -10.52 11.26 -0.26
N ASN A 300 -10.40 9.95 -0.12
CA ASN A 300 -10.75 9.30 1.14
C ASN A 300 -9.47 9.09 1.96
N HIS A 301 -9.51 9.41 3.25
CA HIS A 301 -8.40 9.26 4.18
C HIS A 301 -8.75 8.24 5.25
N LEU A 302 -7.90 7.24 5.39
CA LEU A 302 -8.02 6.16 6.36
C LEU A 302 -6.81 6.22 7.30
N ARG A 303 -7.06 6.39 8.60
CA ARG A 303 -6.04 6.31 9.65
C ARG A 303 -6.30 5.06 10.48
N LEU A 304 -5.25 4.31 10.81
CA LEU A 304 -5.34 3.08 11.60
C LEU A 304 -4.32 3.09 12.76
N TRP A 305 -4.76 2.58 13.91
CA TRP A 305 -3.96 2.35 15.11
C TRP A 305 -4.13 0.90 15.54
N LEU A 306 -3.03 0.16 15.68
CA LEU A 306 -3.02 -1.18 16.23
C LEU A 306 -3.44 -1.12 17.71
N SER A 307 -4.48 -1.85 18.07
CA SER A 307 -4.91 -1.97 19.47
C SER A 307 -4.19 -3.14 20.16
N PRO A 308 -4.15 -3.19 21.50
CA PRO A 308 -3.72 -4.37 22.24
C PRO A 308 -4.77 -5.50 22.22
N MET A 309 -5.72 -5.49 21.29
CA MET A 309 -6.74 -6.52 21.16
C MET A 309 -6.45 -7.43 19.97
N ARG A 310 -6.80 -8.69 20.14
CA ARG A 310 -6.95 -9.65 19.05
C ARG A 310 -8.38 -10.17 19.03
N TYR A 311 -8.88 -10.47 17.84
CA TYR A 311 -10.16 -11.17 17.67
C TYR A 311 -9.89 -12.47 16.93
N ARG A 312 -10.15 -13.60 17.60
CA ARG A 312 -9.86 -14.95 17.11
C ARG A 312 -8.41 -15.07 16.60
N GLY A 313 -7.47 -14.50 17.35
CA GLY A 313 -6.03 -14.53 17.05
C GLY A 313 -5.55 -13.44 16.07
N LYS A 314 -6.45 -12.73 15.39
CA LYS A 314 -6.09 -11.68 14.41
C LYS A 314 -5.94 -10.31 15.07
N PRO A 315 -4.99 -9.48 14.62
CA PRO A 315 -4.82 -8.12 15.17
C PRO A 315 -6.07 -7.26 14.90
N VAL A 316 -6.40 -6.40 15.86
CA VAL A 316 -7.52 -5.46 15.76
C VAL A 316 -6.97 -4.03 15.65
N TRP A 317 -7.37 -3.34 14.59
CA TRP A 317 -7.01 -1.94 14.34
C TRP A 317 -8.21 -1.06 14.58
N MET A 318 -8.01 -0.02 15.40
CA MET A 318 -8.95 1.08 15.48
C MET A 318 -8.70 2.04 14.34
N GLY A 319 -9.77 2.47 13.70
CA GLY A 319 -9.70 3.25 12.47
C GLY A 319 -10.56 4.49 12.50
N GLN A 320 -10.14 5.44 11.67
CA GLN A 320 -10.92 6.59 11.29
C GLN A 320 -10.91 6.68 9.77
N ILE A 321 -12.10 6.77 9.18
CA ILE A 321 -12.30 7.00 7.75
C ILE A 321 -13.08 8.29 7.56
N SER A 322 -12.54 9.18 6.73
CA SER A 322 -13.22 10.41 6.28
C SER A 322 -13.09 10.58 4.78
N ARG A 323 -14.01 11.34 4.22
CA ARG A 323 -13.98 11.81 2.84
C ARG A 323 -13.65 13.30 2.83
N ASP A 324 -12.74 13.70 1.97
CA ASP A 324 -12.46 15.10 1.68
C ASP A 324 -13.28 15.50 0.45
N ILE A 325 -14.06 16.57 0.56
CA ILE A 325 -14.94 17.10 -0.50
C ILE A 325 -14.45 18.41 -1.11
N GLY A 326 -13.30 18.91 -0.66
CA GLY A 326 -12.67 20.11 -1.23
C GLY A 326 -11.51 20.62 -0.38
N THR A 327 -11.09 21.85 -0.63
CA THR A 327 -10.05 22.55 0.15
C THR A 327 -10.61 23.85 0.72
N ARG A 328 -10.26 24.17 1.96
CA ARG A 328 -10.67 25.38 2.69
C ARG A 328 -9.44 26.09 3.24
N MET A 329 -9.45 27.42 3.25
CA MET A 329 -8.46 28.20 3.99
C MET A 329 -8.65 28.03 5.51
N THR A 330 -7.58 27.75 6.24
CA THR A 330 -7.61 27.60 7.70
C THR A 330 -6.35 28.17 8.33
N PHE A 331 -6.46 28.72 9.54
CA PHE A 331 -5.30 29.11 10.34
C PHE A 331 -4.72 27.95 11.16
N HIS A 332 -5.37 26.78 11.12
CA HIS A 332 -5.01 25.60 11.90
C HIS A 332 -4.01 24.66 11.21
N SER A 333 -3.55 25.00 9.99
CA SER A 333 -2.56 24.23 9.22
C SER A 333 -1.38 25.12 8.80
N PRO A 334 -0.14 24.63 8.77
CA PRO A 334 1.04 25.38 8.32
C PRO A 334 0.94 25.92 6.88
N THR A 335 0.14 25.26 6.03
CA THR A 335 -0.11 25.59 4.63
C THR A 335 -1.25 26.59 4.43
N PHE A 336 -1.85 27.10 5.51
CA PHE A 336 -3.04 27.97 5.53
C PHE A 336 -4.25 27.44 4.73
N THR A 337 -4.23 26.17 4.38
CA THR A 337 -5.21 25.45 3.57
C THR A 337 -5.30 24.02 4.09
N THR A 338 -6.51 23.56 4.37
CA THR A 338 -6.79 22.18 4.77
C THR A 338 -7.88 21.60 3.89
N HIS A 339 -7.96 20.28 3.79
CA HIS A 339 -9.07 19.65 3.10
C HIS A 339 -10.35 19.80 3.92
N LYS A 340 -11.48 20.09 3.25
CA LYS A 340 -12.80 20.13 3.89
C LYS A 340 -13.31 18.69 3.95
N ILE A 341 -13.47 18.18 5.16
CA ILE A 341 -14.07 16.87 5.39
C ILE A 341 -15.57 16.93 5.11
N ASP A 342 -16.11 15.88 4.49
CA ASP A 342 -17.55 15.67 4.34
C ASP A 342 -18.17 15.53 5.73
N PRO A 343 -19.15 16.37 6.10
CA PRO A 343 -19.80 16.25 7.39
C PRO A 343 -20.54 14.91 7.58
N ASP A 344 -20.89 14.18 6.51
CA ASP A 344 -21.43 12.81 6.60
C ASP A 344 -20.31 11.77 6.74
N VAL A 345 -19.83 11.55 7.95
CA VAL A 345 -18.77 10.54 8.20
C VAL A 345 -19.31 9.11 8.10
N ASP A 346 -20.63 8.91 8.14
CA ASP A 346 -21.25 7.60 7.99
C ASP A 346 -21.26 7.16 6.52
N GLU A 347 -21.39 8.09 5.57
CA GLU A 347 -21.22 7.82 4.14
C GLU A 347 -19.83 7.26 3.86
N ALA A 348 -18.78 7.92 4.35
CA ALA A 348 -17.40 7.48 4.12
C ALA A 348 -17.15 6.10 4.74
N ARG A 349 -17.71 5.84 5.93
CA ARG A 349 -17.66 4.55 6.62
C ARG A 349 -18.37 3.45 5.83
N LEU A 350 -19.58 3.70 5.33
CA LEU A 350 -20.36 2.75 4.55
C LEU A 350 -19.71 2.47 3.20
N ALA A 351 -19.27 3.52 2.49
CA ALA A 351 -18.58 3.40 1.22
C ALA A 351 -17.30 2.55 1.34
N LEU A 352 -16.54 2.69 2.45
CA LEU A 352 -15.41 1.82 2.71
C LEU A 352 -15.86 0.37 2.94
N ALA A 353 -16.89 0.12 3.74
CA ALA A 353 -17.40 -1.23 3.99
C ALA A 353 -17.85 -1.92 2.69
N GLU A 354 -18.58 -1.20 1.83
CA GLU A 354 -19.00 -1.68 0.50
C GLU A 354 -17.79 -1.94 -0.41
N ASP A 355 -16.83 -1.02 -0.46
CA ASP A 355 -15.60 -1.19 -1.24
C ASP A 355 -14.81 -2.43 -0.78
N MET A 356 -14.78 -2.68 0.53
CA MET A 356 -14.16 -3.86 1.13
C MET A 356 -14.95 -5.15 0.85
N ALA A 357 -16.26 -5.11 0.66
CA ALA A 357 -17.02 -6.29 0.22
C ALA A 357 -16.57 -6.76 -1.17
N TYR A 358 -16.23 -5.82 -2.06
CA TYR A 358 -15.63 -6.12 -3.37
C TYR A 358 -14.13 -6.44 -3.32
N SER A 359 -13.51 -6.44 -2.14
CA SER A 359 -12.10 -6.83 -1.99
C SER A 359 -11.90 -8.33 -2.07
N GLN A 360 -12.95 -9.15 -1.90
CA GLN A 360 -12.89 -10.61 -1.76
C GLN A 360 -12.19 -11.13 -0.49
N ASN A 361 -11.78 -10.30 0.46
CA ASN A 361 -11.18 -10.77 1.73
C ASN A 361 -12.07 -10.48 2.95
N LEU A 362 -13.14 -9.71 2.79
CA LEU A 362 -14.06 -9.38 3.86
C LEU A 362 -14.96 -10.59 4.15
N THR A 363 -14.90 -11.11 5.38
CA THR A 363 -15.68 -12.28 5.82
C THR A 363 -16.85 -11.92 6.71
N ARG A 364 -16.74 -10.82 7.46
CA ARG A 364 -17.80 -10.42 8.38
C ARG A 364 -17.87 -8.91 8.58
N ILE A 365 -19.09 -8.40 8.67
CA ILE A 365 -19.39 -6.98 8.90
C ILE A 365 -20.28 -6.81 10.13
N GLY A 366 -20.08 -5.74 10.90
CA GLY A 366 -20.97 -5.37 11.99
C GLY A 366 -20.95 -3.89 12.29
N LEU A 367 -21.94 -3.43 13.05
CA LEU A 367 -21.97 -2.09 13.62
C LEU A 367 -21.97 -2.19 15.14
N VAL A 368 -21.04 -1.48 15.77
CA VAL A 368 -20.90 -1.42 17.23
C VAL A 368 -20.98 0.02 17.71
N LYS A 369 -21.52 0.29 18.89
CA LYS A 369 -21.57 1.66 19.42
C LYS A 369 -20.16 2.16 19.77
N GLY A 370 -20.01 3.47 19.92
CA GLY A 370 -18.83 4.03 20.60
C GLY A 370 -18.46 5.44 20.18
N VAL A 371 -18.90 5.92 19.02
CA VAL A 371 -18.65 7.31 18.59
C VAL A 371 -19.59 8.28 19.31
N GLY A 372 -20.83 7.86 19.55
CA GLY A 372 -21.89 8.75 20.02
C GLY A 372 -22.56 9.49 18.86
N ALA A 373 -23.88 9.61 18.90
CA ALA A 373 -24.64 10.19 17.80
C ALA A 373 -24.49 11.72 17.77
N ALA A 374 -24.32 12.29 16.58
CA ALA A 374 -24.34 13.72 16.33
C ALA A 374 -25.26 13.98 15.14
N THR A 375 -26.27 14.84 15.28
CA THR A 375 -27.26 15.09 14.23
C THR A 375 -26.80 16.22 13.31
N GLN A 376 -27.38 16.32 12.11
CA GLN A 376 -27.11 17.45 11.20
C GLN A 376 -27.46 18.81 11.83
N THR A 377 -28.44 18.85 12.73
CA THR A 377 -28.87 20.07 13.45
C THR A 377 -28.03 20.40 14.69
N ALA A 378 -27.23 19.44 15.17
CA ALA A 378 -26.32 19.58 16.29
C ALA A 378 -25.05 18.75 16.03
N PRO A 379 -24.24 19.14 15.01
CA PRO A 379 -23.05 18.38 14.63
C PRO A 379 -21.97 18.48 15.71
N SER A 380 -21.08 17.50 15.74
CA SER A 380 -19.83 17.58 16.50
C SER A 380 -18.75 18.24 15.64
N GLU A 381 -17.64 18.64 16.25
CA GLU A 381 -16.52 19.27 15.53
C GLU A 381 -15.25 18.45 15.74
N ASN A 382 -14.39 18.42 14.71
CA ASN A 382 -13.06 17.85 14.81
C ASN A 382 -12.01 18.92 15.21
N LEU A 383 -10.72 18.55 15.19
CA LEU A 383 -9.62 19.47 15.56
C LEU A 383 -9.45 20.65 14.60
N THR A 384 -9.96 20.57 13.37
CA THR A 384 -9.94 21.66 12.39
C THR A 384 -11.20 22.52 12.42
N THR A 385 -12.11 22.27 13.38
CA THR A 385 -13.44 22.90 13.51
C THR A 385 -14.40 22.57 12.36
N ASP A 386 -14.11 21.53 11.60
CA ASP A 386 -15.04 21.04 10.58
C ASP A 386 -16.16 20.25 11.29
N PRO A 387 -17.43 20.56 10.99
CA PRO A 387 -18.56 19.87 11.58
C PRO A 387 -18.69 18.47 10.98
N TYR A 388 -19.14 17.50 11.79
CA TYR A 388 -19.55 16.18 11.33
C TYR A 388 -20.79 15.69 12.07
N TYR A 389 -21.57 14.84 11.39
CA TYR A 389 -22.72 14.13 11.93
C TYR A 389 -22.57 12.64 11.70
N THR A 390 -23.11 11.84 12.62
CA THR A 390 -22.97 10.38 12.63
C THR A 390 -24.10 9.74 13.45
N ASP A 391 -24.48 8.54 13.09
CA ASP A 391 -25.37 7.66 13.85
C ASP A 391 -24.73 7.09 15.13
N GLY A 392 -23.44 7.35 15.34
CA GLY A 392 -22.71 7.04 16.57
C GLY A 392 -22.11 5.62 16.62
N TYR A 393 -22.20 4.87 15.51
CA TYR A 393 -21.63 3.53 15.40
C TYR A 393 -20.23 3.53 14.76
N ARG A 394 -19.54 2.39 14.93
CA ARG A 394 -18.31 2.03 14.23
C ARG A 394 -18.60 0.83 13.34
N ALA A 395 -18.08 0.84 12.12
CA ALA A 395 -18.10 -0.35 11.27
C ALA A 395 -17.00 -1.30 11.70
N VAL A 396 -17.32 -2.57 11.90
CA VAL A 396 -16.36 -3.64 12.20
C VAL A 396 -16.23 -4.53 10.99
N LEU A 397 -15.04 -4.55 10.39
CA LEU A 397 -14.71 -5.30 9.19
C LEU A 397 -13.72 -6.40 9.54
N VAL A 398 -14.10 -7.67 9.35
CA VAL A 398 -13.24 -8.83 9.62
C VAL A 398 -12.76 -9.42 8.31
N PHE A 399 -11.45 -9.52 8.15
CA PHE A 399 -10.84 -10.04 6.94
C PHE A 399 -10.30 -11.45 7.14
N ASP A 400 -10.22 -12.22 6.06
CA ASP A 400 -9.51 -13.49 6.00
C ASP A 400 -8.65 -13.56 4.74
N ARG A 401 -7.64 -14.44 4.76
CA ARG A 401 -6.72 -14.63 3.64
C ARG A 401 -7.41 -15.28 2.45
N HIS A 402 -8.43 -16.10 2.71
CA HIS A 402 -9.15 -16.82 1.67
C HIS A 402 -10.16 -15.91 0.96
N PRO A 403 -10.30 -16.04 -0.37
CA PRO A 403 -11.36 -15.36 -1.10
C PRO A 403 -12.74 -15.67 -0.51
N THR A 404 -13.52 -14.64 -0.22
CA THR A 404 -14.90 -14.71 0.27
C THR A 404 -15.82 -14.09 -0.76
N SER A 405 -16.85 -14.83 -1.19
CA SER A 405 -17.88 -14.29 -2.09
C SER A 405 -18.81 -13.33 -1.35
N LEU A 406 -19.47 -12.41 -2.07
CA LEU A 406 -20.40 -11.45 -1.46
C LEU A 406 -21.53 -12.14 -0.67
N SER A 407 -21.99 -13.31 -1.13
CA SER A 407 -23.04 -14.11 -0.46
C SER A 407 -22.58 -14.82 0.81
N GLU A 408 -21.27 -14.97 1.00
CA GLU A 408 -20.67 -15.62 2.17
C GLU A 408 -20.26 -14.61 3.25
N ILE A 409 -20.39 -13.29 2.99
CA ILE A 409 -20.12 -12.27 4.00
C ILE A 409 -21.17 -12.37 5.11
N GLU A 410 -20.69 -12.68 6.31
CA GLU A 410 -21.53 -12.80 7.49
C GLU A 410 -21.77 -11.43 8.14
N PHE A 411 -22.86 -11.32 8.90
CA PHE A 411 -23.14 -10.15 9.73
C PHE A 411 -23.04 -10.53 11.20
N PHE A 412 -22.39 -9.70 12.01
CA PHE A 412 -22.47 -9.85 13.47
C PHE A 412 -23.93 -9.72 13.91
N SER A 413 -24.39 -10.61 14.79
CA SER A 413 -25.77 -10.60 15.33
C SER A 413 -26.02 -9.53 16.40
N TRP A 414 -25.24 -8.45 16.39
CA TRP A 414 -25.36 -7.35 17.35
C TRP A 414 -26.60 -6.53 17.04
N LYS A 415 -27.43 -6.26 18.06
CA LYS A 415 -28.65 -5.46 17.88
C LYS A 415 -28.29 -4.01 17.56
N VAL A 416 -28.38 -3.63 16.29
CA VAL A 416 -28.41 -2.23 15.89
C VAL A 416 -29.78 -1.68 16.28
N SER A 417 -29.84 -0.92 17.36
CA SER A 417 -31.04 -0.15 17.71
C SER A 417 -31.36 0.78 16.52
N ALA A 418 -32.54 0.59 15.91
CA ALA A 418 -33.00 1.38 14.77
C ALA A 418 -32.84 2.88 15.04
N ARG A 419 -32.48 3.64 14.00
CA ARG A 419 -32.37 5.10 14.07
C ARG A 419 -33.66 5.67 14.71
N PRO A 420 -33.56 6.56 15.72
CA PRO A 420 -34.74 7.30 16.17
C PRO A 420 -35.26 8.11 14.98
N GLY A 421 -36.38 7.68 14.38
CA GLY A 421 -37.03 8.34 13.25
C GLY A 421 -37.41 7.44 12.06
N SER A 422 -36.97 6.18 11.98
CA SER A 422 -37.45 5.27 10.94
C SER A 422 -38.68 4.50 11.43
N ASN A 423 -39.88 4.98 11.11
CA ASN A 423 -41.08 4.15 11.24
C ASN A 423 -40.97 2.98 10.24
N PRO A 424 -41.24 1.73 10.66
CA PRO A 424 -41.34 0.62 9.72
C PRO A 424 -42.50 0.88 8.75
N PRO A 425 -42.39 0.47 7.47
CA PRO A 425 -43.51 0.55 6.55
C PRO A 425 -44.67 -0.30 7.08
N PRO A 426 -45.92 0.20 7.03
CA PRO A 426 -47.06 -0.55 7.55
C PRO A 426 -47.29 -1.76 6.65
N GLY A 427 -46.98 -2.98 7.13
CA GLY A 427 -47.38 -4.19 6.41
C GLY A 427 -46.67 -5.51 6.64
N ALA A 428 -45.56 -5.58 7.39
CA ALA A 428 -44.93 -6.89 7.63
C ALA A 428 -45.47 -7.52 8.93
N ARG A 429 -46.49 -8.39 8.80
CA ARG A 429 -46.86 -9.34 9.86
C ARG A 429 -45.80 -10.45 9.93
N GLN A 430 -45.61 -10.94 11.16
CA GLN A 430 -44.60 -11.90 11.62
C GLN A 430 -44.58 -13.22 10.86
#